data_AF-A0A9P4MAY1-F1
#
_entry.id   AF-A0A9P4MAY1-F1
#
_cell.length_a   1.000
_cell.length_b   1.000
_cell.length_c   1.000
_cell.angle_alpha   90.00
_cell.angle_beta   90.00
_cell.angle_gamma   90.00
#
_symmetry.space_group_name_H-M   'P 1'
#
loop_
_entity.id
_entity.type
_entity.pdbx_description
1 polymer ?
#
loop_
_entity_poly.entity_id
_entity_poly.type
_entity_poly.pdbx_seq_one_letter_code
_entity_poly.pdbx_strand_id
1 'polypeptide(L)'
;GTDTENQLVDGDPCTDLVFLFARATSESGNVGTFVGEPVIAAMRQAVGADKLLVQGLDYPAAGQGIPDGRVTSGESGGQMMFDLVNQAISTCPNSLIALGGYSQGSGVVHVAAEMSGFPTSKINSVILTGDPYSNRTVGQIPQAAVFDDCHCLDNVCNGTQAYFNVSPQHQDYNVDTQALANFVLQKAGLS
;
A
#
# COMPACT_ATOMS: atom_id res chain seq x y z
N GLY A 1 11.80 -5.71 -14.02
CA GLY A 1 10.65 -5.73 -13.12
C GLY A 1 9.38 -5.72 -13.88
N THR A 2 8.34 -6.36 -13.34
CA THR A 2 6.97 -6.06 -13.70
C THR A 2 6.49 -4.99 -12.71
N ASP A 3 6.43 -3.73 -13.15
CA ASP A 3 5.83 -2.62 -12.38
C ASP A 3 4.30 -2.70 -12.34
N THR A 4 3.75 -3.82 -12.82
CA THR A 4 2.34 -4.10 -13.00
C THR A 4 2.03 -5.51 -12.50
N GLU A 5 1.06 -5.64 -11.60
CA GLU A 5 0.58 -6.89 -10.97
C GLU A 5 -0.95 -6.93 -10.99
N ASN A 6 -1.55 -7.96 -11.60
CA ASN A 6 -2.99 -8.04 -11.86
C ASN A 6 -3.63 -9.36 -11.40
N GLN A 7 -2.97 -10.09 -10.50
CA GLN A 7 -3.35 -11.48 -10.20
C GLN A 7 -4.78 -11.59 -9.65
N LEU A 8 -5.25 -10.62 -8.86
CA LEU A 8 -6.60 -10.65 -8.30
C LEU A 8 -7.67 -10.37 -9.36
N VAL A 9 -7.42 -9.39 -10.24
CA VAL A 9 -8.38 -9.01 -11.29
C VAL A 9 -8.41 -10.01 -12.44
N ASP A 10 -7.28 -10.65 -12.74
CA ASP A 10 -7.17 -11.69 -13.76
C ASP A 10 -7.75 -13.04 -13.28
N GLY A 11 -8.01 -13.18 -11.98
CA GLY A 11 -8.61 -14.38 -11.39
C GLY A 11 -7.62 -15.52 -11.19
N ASP A 12 -6.36 -15.19 -10.89
CA ASP A 12 -5.36 -16.19 -10.52
C ASP A 12 -5.81 -17.01 -9.29
N PRO A 13 -5.30 -18.25 -9.12
CA PRO A 13 -5.60 -19.06 -7.95
C PRO A 13 -5.26 -18.33 -6.64
N CYS A 14 -6.16 -18.41 -5.66
CA CYS A 14 -5.93 -17.84 -4.33
C CYS A 14 -4.70 -18.45 -3.66
N THR A 15 -3.92 -17.60 -2.99
CA THR A 15 -2.75 -17.95 -2.19
C THR A 15 -3.01 -17.68 -0.70
N ASP A 16 -2.06 -18.00 0.18
CA ASP A 16 -2.21 -17.77 1.62
C ASP A 16 -2.36 -16.27 1.95
N LEU A 17 -1.69 -15.39 1.18
CA LEU A 17 -1.70 -13.94 1.36
C LEU A 17 -2.02 -13.20 0.05
N VAL A 18 -2.99 -12.28 0.11
CA VAL A 18 -3.27 -11.29 -0.93
C VAL A 18 -2.66 -9.95 -0.51
N PHE A 19 -1.82 -9.37 -1.35
CA PHE A 19 -1.19 -8.07 -1.14
C PHE A 19 -1.68 -7.04 -2.16
N LEU A 20 -2.35 -6.00 -1.68
CA LEU A 20 -2.87 -4.90 -2.48
C LEU A 20 -1.96 -3.68 -2.33
N PHE A 21 -1.43 -3.12 -3.41
CA PHE A 21 -0.44 -2.03 -3.34
C PHE A 21 -0.83 -0.81 -4.16
N ALA A 22 -0.74 0.38 -3.54
CA ALA A 22 -0.90 1.67 -4.18
C ALA A 22 0.45 2.36 -4.36
N ARG A 23 0.86 2.58 -5.63
CA ARG A 23 2.12 3.24 -5.99
C ARG A 23 2.16 4.73 -5.62
N ALA A 24 3.32 5.38 -5.75
CA ALA A 24 3.43 6.82 -5.56
C ALA A 24 3.03 7.62 -6.82
N THR A 25 2.92 8.94 -6.63
CA THR A 25 2.68 9.90 -7.69
C THR A 25 3.66 9.71 -8.85
N SER A 26 3.14 9.64 -10.08
CA SER A 26 3.91 9.54 -11.33
C SER A 26 4.75 8.27 -11.48
N GLU A 27 4.59 7.27 -10.61
CA GLU A 27 5.16 5.95 -10.87
C GLU A 27 4.44 5.24 -12.02
N SER A 28 5.19 4.47 -12.81
CA SER A 28 4.65 3.63 -13.89
C SER A 28 3.94 2.39 -13.37
N GLY A 29 3.22 1.72 -14.26
CA GLY A 29 2.47 0.51 -13.95
C GLY A 29 1.42 0.73 -12.86
N ASN A 30 1.16 -0.29 -12.04
CA ASN A 30 0.18 -0.24 -10.96
C ASN A 30 0.77 -0.50 -9.56
N VAL A 31 2.01 -1.01 -9.47
CA VAL A 31 2.77 -1.13 -8.22
C VAL A 31 3.97 -0.19 -8.13
N GLY A 32 4.40 0.42 -9.25
CA GLY A 32 5.58 1.28 -9.27
C GLY A 32 6.90 0.51 -9.15
N THR A 33 8.00 1.24 -9.18
CA THR A 33 9.37 0.67 -9.26
C THR A 33 10.24 0.97 -8.04
N PHE A 34 9.88 1.99 -7.24
CA PHE A 34 10.71 2.41 -6.10
C PHE A 34 10.47 1.57 -4.85
N VAL A 35 9.22 1.37 -4.45
CA VAL A 35 8.85 0.62 -3.24
C VAL A 35 8.09 -0.66 -3.58
N GLY A 36 7.07 -0.57 -4.44
CA GLY A 36 6.20 -1.69 -4.75
C GLY A 36 6.93 -2.90 -5.32
N GLU A 37 7.60 -2.77 -6.49
CA GLU A 37 8.35 -3.89 -7.07
C GLU A 37 9.38 -4.49 -6.08
N PRO A 38 10.25 -3.73 -5.40
CA PRO A 38 11.21 -4.29 -4.46
C PRO A 38 10.58 -5.00 -3.24
N VAL A 39 9.52 -4.44 -2.64
CA VAL A 39 8.87 -5.11 -1.49
C VAL A 39 8.17 -6.40 -1.91
N ILE A 40 7.54 -6.41 -3.09
CA ILE A 40 6.93 -7.59 -3.69
C ILE A 40 7.99 -8.66 -3.97
N ALA A 41 9.12 -8.27 -4.55
CA ALA A 41 10.24 -9.16 -4.81
C ALA A 41 10.79 -9.77 -3.51
N ALA A 42 10.95 -8.97 -2.45
CA ALA A 42 11.40 -9.44 -1.14
C ALA A 42 10.41 -10.43 -0.50
N MET A 43 9.09 -10.16 -0.59
CA MET A 43 8.06 -11.10 -0.12
C MET A 43 8.10 -12.42 -0.89
N ARG A 44 8.12 -12.37 -2.24
CA ARG A 44 8.20 -13.57 -3.09
C ARG A 44 9.48 -14.36 -2.85
N GLN A 45 10.60 -13.70 -2.60
CA GLN A 45 11.86 -14.36 -2.26
C GLN A 45 11.78 -15.11 -0.92
N ALA A 46 11.06 -14.56 0.06
CA ALA A 46 10.95 -15.15 1.38
C ALA A 46 9.99 -16.34 1.44
N VAL A 47 8.83 -16.27 0.77
CA VAL A 47 7.76 -17.29 0.91
C VAL A 47 7.45 -18.07 -0.35
N GLY A 48 8.00 -17.69 -1.50
CA GLY A 48 7.63 -18.27 -2.80
C GLY A 48 6.41 -17.59 -3.41
N ALA A 49 6.33 -17.62 -4.74
CA ALA A 49 5.25 -16.98 -5.50
C ALA A 49 3.88 -17.69 -5.32
N ASP A 50 3.86 -18.96 -4.91
CA ASP A 50 2.65 -19.73 -4.61
C ASP A 50 1.98 -19.34 -3.28
N LYS A 51 2.66 -18.52 -2.47
CA LYS A 51 2.17 -18.02 -1.18
C LYS A 51 1.65 -16.59 -1.23
N LEU A 52 1.92 -15.87 -2.32
CA LEU A 52 1.63 -14.45 -2.45
C LEU A 52 0.91 -14.14 -3.77
N LEU A 53 -0.30 -13.64 -3.67
CA LEU A 53 -1.09 -13.07 -4.77
C LEU A 53 -0.98 -11.55 -4.66
N VAL A 54 -0.55 -10.89 -5.73
CA VAL A 54 -0.32 -9.45 -5.73
C VAL A 54 -1.27 -8.74 -6.69
N GLN A 55 -1.79 -7.61 -6.25
CA GLN A 55 -2.59 -6.71 -7.08
C GLN A 55 -2.15 -5.27 -6.84
N GLY A 56 -1.68 -4.61 -7.90
CA GLY A 56 -1.48 -3.17 -7.87
C GLY A 56 -2.77 -2.42 -8.20
N LEU A 57 -2.87 -1.19 -7.72
CA LEU A 57 -4.01 -0.32 -8.02
C LEU A 57 -3.77 0.41 -9.34
N ASP A 58 -4.63 0.18 -10.33
CA ASP A 58 -4.63 0.91 -11.60
C ASP A 58 -5.38 2.25 -11.48
N TYR A 59 -4.94 3.07 -10.51
CA TYR A 59 -5.44 4.42 -10.34
C TYR A 59 -4.50 5.42 -11.03
N PRO A 60 -4.94 6.66 -11.33
CA PRO A 60 -4.16 7.58 -12.15
C PRO A 60 -2.77 7.94 -11.60
N ALA A 61 -2.56 7.84 -10.27
CA ALA A 61 -1.36 8.28 -9.59
C ALA A 61 -0.86 9.68 -10.03
N ALA A 62 -1.79 10.57 -10.38
CA ALA A 62 -1.51 11.84 -11.03
C ALA A 62 -1.64 13.02 -10.04
N GLY A 63 -0.88 14.09 -10.28
CA GLY A 63 -1.02 15.39 -9.60
C GLY A 63 0.22 15.86 -8.84
N GLN A 64 0.41 17.17 -8.75
CA GLN A 64 1.40 17.82 -7.86
C GLN A 64 0.75 18.52 -6.65
N GLY A 65 -0.57 18.42 -6.51
CA GLY A 65 -1.33 19.30 -5.62
C GLY A 65 -2.39 18.56 -4.82
N ILE A 66 -2.52 19.00 -3.59
CA ILE A 66 -3.54 18.60 -2.63
C ILE A 66 -4.43 19.84 -2.39
N PRO A 67 -5.51 20.04 -3.16
CA PRO A 67 -6.51 21.02 -2.76
C PRO A 67 -7.08 20.57 -1.41
N ASP A 68 -7.02 21.42 -0.40
CA ASP A 68 -7.70 21.24 0.90
C ASP A 68 -7.26 20.01 1.74
N GLY A 69 -6.01 19.55 1.60
CA GLY A 69 -5.50 18.42 2.38
C GLY A 69 -5.86 17.02 1.82
N ARG A 70 -6.52 16.94 0.65
CA ARG A 70 -6.80 15.68 -0.07
C ARG A 70 -6.04 15.58 -1.39
N VAL A 71 -5.39 14.43 -1.60
CA VAL A 71 -4.91 14.06 -2.92
C VAL A 71 -6.15 13.80 -3.80
N THR A 72 -6.33 14.54 -4.90
CA THR A 72 -7.51 14.37 -5.79
C THR A 72 -7.59 12.98 -6.43
N SER A 73 -6.45 12.34 -6.69
CA SER A 73 -6.36 10.91 -7.04
C SER A 73 -6.47 9.97 -5.84
N GLY A 74 -6.34 10.48 -4.62
CA GLY A 74 -6.52 9.73 -3.37
C GLY A 74 -7.96 9.28 -3.17
N GLU A 75 -8.94 10.05 -3.63
CA GLU A 75 -10.36 9.67 -3.55
C GLU A 75 -10.71 8.54 -4.53
N SER A 76 -10.26 8.64 -5.80
CA SER A 76 -10.47 7.57 -6.77
C SER A 76 -9.65 6.32 -6.46
N GLY A 77 -8.40 6.50 -6.01
CA GLY A 77 -7.57 5.40 -5.52
C GLY A 77 -8.14 4.76 -4.26
N GLY A 78 -8.69 5.55 -3.33
CA GLY A 78 -9.30 5.06 -2.10
C GLY A 78 -10.54 4.20 -2.37
N GLN A 79 -11.42 4.64 -3.28
CA GLN A 79 -12.54 3.82 -3.74
C GLN A 79 -12.05 2.54 -4.42
N MET A 80 -11.02 2.61 -5.27
CA MET A 80 -10.46 1.42 -5.90
C MET A 80 -9.85 0.43 -4.87
N MET A 81 -9.15 0.92 -3.85
CA MET A 81 -8.66 0.09 -2.75
C MET A 81 -9.82 -0.58 -2.00
N PHE A 82 -10.87 0.18 -1.70
CA PHE A 82 -12.09 -0.35 -1.09
C PHE A 82 -12.68 -1.49 -1.92
N ASP A 83 -12.80 -1.29 -3.23
CA ASP A 83 -13.37 -2.27 -4.15
C ASP A 83 -12.50 -3.52 -4.25
N LEU A 84 -11.17 -3.37 -4.37
CA LEU A 84 -10.22 -4.49 -4.41
C LEU A 84 -10.18 -5.29 -3.11
N VAL A 85 -10.30 -4.63 -1.96
CA VAL A 85 -10.43 -5.32 -0.66
C VAL A 85 -11.69 -6.17 -0.63
N ASN A 86 -12.84 -5.64 -1.06
CA ASN A 86 -14.08 -6.41 -1.12
C ASN A 86 -14.00 -7.55 -2.16
N GLN A 87 -13.33 -7.31 -3.30
CA GLN A 87 -13.07 -8.36 -4.29
C GLN A 87 -12.21 -9.47 -3.69
N ALA A 88 -11.10 -9.15 -3.02
CA ALA A 88 -10.24 -10.13 -2.34
C ALA A 88 -11.02 -10.96 -1.32
N ILE A 89 -11.87 -10.33 -0.50
CA ILE A 89 -12.72 -11.02 0.48
C ILE A 89 -13.68 -12.00 -0.21
N SER A 90 -14.26 -11.61 -1.36
CA SER A 90 -15.23 -12.43 -2.07
C SER A 90 -14.60 -13.57 -2.88
N THR A 91 -13.49 -13.29 -3.57
CA THR A 91 -12.79 -14.24 -4.45
C THR A 91 -11.94 -15.22 -3.64
N CYS A 92 -11.25 -14.72 -2.60
CA CYS A 92 -10.29 -15.48 -1.81
C CYS A 92 -10.62 -15.38 -0.30
N PRO A 93 -11.77 -15.92 0.15
CA PRO A 93 -12.27 -15.72 1.52
C PRO A 93 -11.39 -16.30 2.63
N ASN A 94 -10.46 -17.20 2.29
CA ASN A 94 -9.53 -17.82 3.23
C ASN A 94 -8.15 -17.15 3.25
N SER A 95 -7.86 -16.27 2.28
CA SER A 95 -6.59 -15.57 2.21
C SER A 95 -6.56 -14.43 3.22
N LEU A 96 -5.39 -14.21 3.82
CA LEU A 96 -5.13 -13.00 4.58
C LEU A 96 -4.97 -11.82 3.60
N ILE A 97 -5.34 -10.61 4.01
CA ILE A 97 -5.26 -9.41 3.17
C ILE A 97 -4.29 -8.42 3.79
N ALA A 98 -3.24 -8.08 3.07
CA ALA A 98 -2.31 -7.02 3.42
C ALA A 98 -2.43 -5.85 2.44
N LEU A 99 -2.30 -4.63 2.96
CA LEU A 99 -2.33 -3.40 2.17
C LEU A 99 -0.95 -2.75 2.19
N GLY A 100 -0.59 -2.08 1.09
CA GLY A 100 0.63 -1.31 1.00
C GLY A 100 0.44 0.00 0.25
N GLY A 101 1.18 1.02 0.66
CA GLY A 101 1.19 2.32 0.00
C GLY A 101 2.55 3.01 0.09
N TYR A 102 2.86 3.79 -0.94
CA TYR A 102 4.01 4.70 -0.94
C TYR A 102 3.58 6.11 -1.30
N SER A 103 3.95 7.10 -0.48
CA SER A 103 3.68 8.53 -0.69
C SER A 103 2.17 8.79 -0.88
N GLN A 104 1.75 9.17 -2.09
CA GLN A 104 0.35 9.29 -2.46
C GLN A 104 -0.44 7.99 -2.22
N GLY A 105 0.16 6.83 -2.49
CA GLY A 105 -0.43 5.53 -2.26
C GLY A 105 -0.70 5.23 -0.78
N SER A 106 0.13 5.76 0.13
CA SER A 106 -0.17 5.69 1.57
C SER A 106 -1.45 6.45 1.91
N GLY A 107 -1.63 7.63 1.31
CA GLY A 107 -2.87 8.39 1.39
C GLY A 107 -4.09 7.66 0.83
N VAL A 108 -3.93 6.91 -0.26
CA VAL A 108 -4.99 6.05 -0.83
C VAL A 108 -5.47 5.01 0.20
N VAL A 109 -4.55 4.37 0.93
CA VAL A 109 -4.88 3.41 1.98
C VAL A 109 -5.68 4.07 3.11
N HIS A 110 -5.26 5.25 3.56
CA HIS A 110 -5.99 6.03 4.58
C HIS A 110 -7.41 6.37 4.13
N VAL A 111 -7.57 6.92 2.93
CA VAL A 111 -8.89 7.29 2.39
C VAL A 111 -9.80 6.07 2.36
N ALA A 112 -9.32 4.92 1.87
CA ALA A 112 -10.10 3.69 1.84
C ALA A 112 -10.52 3.22 3.24
N ALA A 113 -9.58 3.23 4.20
CA ALA A 113 -9.83 2.77 5.55
C ALA A 113 -10.79 3.67 6.36
N GLU A 114 -10.91 4.94 5.99
CA GLU A 114 -11.87 5.89 6.57
C GLU A 114 -13.28 5.80 5.96
N MET A 115 -13.44 5.15 4.81
CA MET A 115 -14.73 5.01 4.15
C MET A 115 -15.70 4.14 4.97
N SER A 116 -16.95 4.60 5.05
CA SER A 116 -18.02 3.83 5.68
C SER A 116 -18.18 2.46 5.03
N GLY A 117 -18.12 1.40 5.83
CA GLY A 117 -18.25 0.03 5.37
C GLY A 117 -16.93 -0.64 4.96
N PHE A 118 -15.79 0.04 5.09
CA PHE A 118 -14.51 -0.59 4.83
C PHE A 118 -14.27 -1.72 5.85
N PRO A 119 -13.94 -2.95 5.41
CA PRO A 119 -13.89 -4.12 6.28
C PRO A 119 -12.57 -4.20 7.06
N THR A 120 -12.31 -3.24 7.94
CA THR A 120 -11.05 -3.11 8.71
C THR A 120 -10.68 -4.38 9.47
N SER A 121 -11.67 -5.13 9.99
CA SER A 121 -11.45 -6.40 10.69
C SER A 121 -10.95 -7.54 9.81
N LYS A 122 -10.94 -7.37 8.48
CA LYS A 122 -10.42 -8.33 7.49
C LYS A 122 -8.98 -8.03 7.07
N ILE A 123 -8.42 -6.90 7.50
CA ILE A 123 -7.06 -6.50 7.15
C ILE A 123 -6.08 -7.10 8.15
N ASN A 124 -5.14 -7.90 7.65
CA ASN A 124 -4.10 -8.57 8.43
C ASN A 124 -2.96 -7.61 8.80
N SER A 125 -2.51 -6.82 7.82
CA SER A 125 -1.40 -5.89 7.99
C SER A 125 -1.43 -4.76 6.97
N VAL A 126 -0.84 -3.63 7.32
CA VAL A 126 -0.66 -2.48 6.44
C VAL A 126 0.80 -2.03 6.51
N ILE A 127 1.42 -1.77 5.36
CA ILE A 127 2.69 -1.08 5.26
C ILE A 127 2.52 0.26 4.55
N LEU A 128 3.03 1.35 5.13
CA LEU A 128 2.99 2.68 4.55
C LEU A 128 4.42 3.21 4.53
N THR A 129 4.79 3.92 3.45
CA THR A 129 6.09 4.59 3.32
C THR A 129 5.87 6.02 2.89
N GLY A 130 6.64 6.96 3.45
CA GLY A 130 6.50 8.38 3.11
C GLY A 130 5.07 8.89 3.33
N ASP A 131 4.41 8.43 4.39
CA ASP A 131 2.99 8.64 4.59
C ASP A 131 2.66 10.10 4.98
N PRO A 132 1.96 10.86 4.13
CA PRO A 132 1.55 12.23 4.47
C PRO A 132 0.55 12.34 5.62
N TYR A 133 0.01 11.20 6.06
CA TYR A 133 -0.93 11.08 7.17
C TYR A 133 -0.36 10.27 8.34
N SER A 134 0.97 10.19 8.47
CA SER A 134 1.64 9.36 9.50
C SER A 134 1.31 9.71 10.95
N ASN A 135 0.73 10.89 11.19
CA ASN A 135 0.21 11.29 12.48
C ASN A 135 -1.26 10.85 12.73
N ARG A 136 -1.82 10.00 11.88
CA ARG A 136 -3.21 9.53 11.93
C ARG A 136 -3.26 8.01 11.97
N THR A 137 -4.36 7.49 12.52
CA THR A 137 -4.69 6.07 12.45
C THR A 137 -5.19 5.71 11.06
N VAL A 138 -4.89 4.49 10.59
CA VAL A 138 -5.42 3.95 9.32
C VAL A 138 -6.85 3.42 9.54
N GLY A 139 -7.82 4.33 9.60
CA GLY A 139 -9.20 4.01 9.94
C GLY A 139 -9.31 3.32 11.30
N GLN A 140 -9.99 2.16 11.34
CA GLN A 140 -10.12 1.32 12.55
C GLN A 140 -9.17 0.11 12.57
N ILE A 141 -8.18 0.05 11.67
CA ILE A 141 -7.19 -1.02 11.67
C ILE A 141 -6.32 -0.87 12.93
N PRO A 142 -6.09 -1.94 13.72
CA PRO A 142 -5.29 -1.85 14.92
C PRO A 142 -3.87 -1.35 14.62
N GLN A 143 -3.35 -0.40 15.40
CA GLN A 143 -2.00 0.14 15.18
C GLN A 143 -0.92 -0.94 15.18
N ALA A 144 -1.10 -2.01 15.96
CA ALA A 144 -0.18 -3.15 15.97
C ALA A 144 -0.11 -3.91 14.63
N ALA A 145 -1.06 -3.70 13.71
CA ALA A 145 -1.07 -4.25 12.35
C ALA A 145 -0.56 -3.25 11.30
N VAL A 146 -0.18 -2.04 11.69
CA VAL A 146 0.33 -0.99 10.80
C VAL A 146 1.83 -0.80 11.03
N PHE A 147 2.62 -0.93 9.99
CA PHE A 147 3.99 -0.43 9.94
C PHE A 147 4.01 0.77 9.00
N ASP A 148 4.00 1.96 9.61
CA ASP A 148 4.17 3.22 8.91
C ASP A 148 5.62 3.68 9.04
N ASP A 149 6.34 3.63 7.92
CA ASP A 149 7.74 3.96 7.81
C ASP A 149 7.91 5.37 7.25
N CYS A 150 8.36 6.26 8.12
CA CYS A 150 8.61 7.66 7.82
C CYS A 150 10.04 7.99 8.21
N HIS A 151 10.88 8.19 7.20
CA HIS A 151 12.28 8.54 7.40
C HIS A 151 12.43 9.89 8.09
N CYS A 152 13.45 10.00 8.93
CA CYS A 152 13.78 11.27 9.58
C CYS A 152 14.05 12.33 8.51
N LEU A 153 13.45 13.52 8.66
CA LEU A 153 13.51 14.62 7.69
C LEU A 153 12.71 14.42 6.39
N ASP A 154 11.99 13.30 6.25
CA ASP A 154 10.96 13.22 5.22
C ASP A 154 9.89 14.28 5.50
N ASN A 155 9.89 15.31 4.68
CA ASN A 155 8.99 16.44 4.83
C ASN A 155 7.55 16.12 4.41
N VAL A 156 7.30 15.06 3.64
CA VAL A 156 5.95 14.60 3.31
C VAL A 156 5.28 14.02 4.56
N CYS A 157 6.03 13.25 5.35
CA CYS A 157 5.53 12.68 6.61
C CYS A 157 5.10 13.73 7.64
N ASN A 158 5.65 14.94 7.57
CA ASN A 158 5.31 16.04 8.48
C ASN A 158 4.03 16.81 8.10
N GLY A 159 3.27 16.31 7.11
CA GLY A 159 2.00 16.87 6.68
C GLY A 159 2.06 17.48 5.27
N THR A 160 0.88 17.75 4.72
CA THR A 160 0.62 17.91 3.29
C THR A 160 1.22 19.16 2.61
N GLN A 161 2.16 19.88 3.24
CA GLN A 161 2.73 21.13 2.73
C GLN A 161 4.02 20.95 1.91
N ALA A 162 4.59 19.74 1.87
CA ALA A 162 5.91 19.49 1.28
C ALA A 162 5.95 19.12 -0.21
N TYR A 163 4.80 18.92 -0.87
CA TYR A 163 4.76 18.29 -2.20
C TYR A 163 5.44 19.06 -3.34
N PHE A 164 5.74 20.34 -3.16
CA PHE A 164 6.47 21.14 -4.14
C PHE A 164 8.00 21.08 -3.99
N ASN A 165 8.50 20.55 -2.88
CA ASN A 165 9.93 20.39 -2.61
C ASN A 165 10.16 19.13 -1.77
N VAL A 166 9.92 17.97 -2.36
CA VAL A 166 10.06 16.67 -1.70
C VAL A 166 11.53 16.45 -1.29
N SER A 167 11.74 16.16 -0.02
CA SER A 167 13.08 15.89 0.53
C SER A 167 13.71 14.63 -0.07
N PRO A 168 15.05 14.52 -0.11
CA PRO A 168 15.72 13.28 -0.55
C PRO A 168 15.30 12.04 0.25
N GLN A 169 15.01 12.21 1.54
CA GLN A 169 14.59 11.13 2.46
C GLN A 169 13.20 10.56 2.12
N HIS A 170 12.45 11.23 1.24
CA HIS A 170 11.21 10.66 0.73
C HIS A 170 11.44 9.62 -0.37
N GLN A 171 12.67 9.49 -0.90
CA GLN A 171 12.98 8.72 -2.10
C GLN A 171 13.81 7.46 -1.82
N ASP A 172 14.24 7.23 -0.58
CA ASP A 172 15.17 6.16 -0.20
C ASP A 172 14.53 4.99 0.56
N TYR A 173 13.20 4.91 0.64
CA TYR A 173 12.45 3.80 1.26
C TYR A 173 12.70 2.41 0.63
N ASN A 174 13.38 2.36 -0.52
CA ASN A 174 13.78 1.09 -1.12
C ASN A 174 14.75 0.30 -0.22
N VAL A 175 15.46 0.97 0.70
CA VAL A 175 16.38 0.32 1.64
C VAL A 175 15.66 -0.48 2.74
N ASP A 176 14.39 -0.17 3.01
CA ASP A 176 13.59 -0.77 4.08
C ASP A 176 12.64 -1.86 3.60
N THR A 177 12.60 -2.11 2.29
CA THR A 177 11.72 -3.08 1.64
C THR A 177 11.80 -4.49 2.25
N GLN A 178 12.97 -4.92 2.73
CA GLN A 178 13.11 -6.18 3.46
C GLN A 178 12.40 -6.16 4.82
N ALA A 179 12.50 -5.05 5.56
CA ALA A 179 11.82 -4.91 6.85
C ALA A 179 10.29 -4.84 6.68
N LEU A 180 9.83 -4.12 5.65
CA LEU A 180 8.41 -4.04 5.27
C LEU A 180 7.86 -5.42 4.90
N ALA A 181 8.57 -6.17 4.02
CA ALA A 181 8.21 -7.53 3.65
C ALA A 181 8.15 -8.46 4.87
N ASN A 182 9.17 -8.42 5.73
CA ASN A 182 9.21 -9.24 6.94
C ASN A 182 8.03 -8.96 7.86
N PHE A 183 7.65 -7.70 8.05
CA PHE A 183 6.49 -7.34 8.87
C PHE A 183 5.19 -7.93 8.35
N VAL A 184 4.92 -7.78 7.04
CA VAL A 184 3.71 -8.35 6.41
C VAL A 184 3.67 -9.87 6.59
N LEU A 185 4.79 -10.55 6.32
CA LEU A 185 4.87 -12.01 6.40
C LEU A 185 4.76 -12.53 7.85
N GLN A 186 5.35 -11.84 8.82
CA GLN A 186 5.22 -12.18 10.24
C GLN A 186 3.79 -12.02 10.73
N LYS A 187 3.09 -10.96 10.31
CA LYS A 187 1.66 -10.79 10.62
C LYS A 187 0.81 -11.89 10.01
N ALA A 188 1.19 -12.35 8.82
CA ALA A 188 0.53 -13.46 8.13
C ALA A 188 0.90 -14.85 8.67
N GLY A 189 1.88 -14.96 9.57
CA GLY A 189 2.37 -16.25 10.07
C GLY A 189 3.11 -17.08 9.01
N LEU A 190 3.69 -16.41 8.01
CA LEU A 190 4.41 -17.04 6.89
C LEU A 190 5.95 -16.96 7.06
N SER A 191 6.44 -16.29 8.10
CA SER A 191 7.87 -16.19 8.46
C SER A 191 8.12 -16.26 9.96
#